data_AF-A0A1Q5TV26-F1
#
_entry.id   AF-A0A1Q5TV26-F1
#
_cell.length_a   1.000
_cell.length_b   1.000
_cell.length_c   1.000
_cell.angle_alpha   90.00
_cell.angle_beta   90.00
_cell.angle_gamma   90.00
#
_symmetry.space_group_name_H-M   'P 1'
#
loop_
_entity.id
_entity.type
_entity.pdbx_description
1 polymer ?
#
loop_
_entity_poly.entity_id
_entity_poly.type
_entity_poly.pdbx_seq_one_letter_code
_entity_poly.pdbx_strand_id
1 'polypeptide(L)'
;MSANSDAQESGRGLDIAKWLLVAVLLVVAIVGNYYYREYNLPLRAIAVVAIVALAGAVALWTVKGKAALAFAREARIEMRKVIWPTRQEALHTTLIVAAVTAVMSLILWGLDGILVRLVSFITGLRF
;
A
#
# COMPACT_ATOMS: atom_id res chain seq x y z
N MET A 1 -3.56 14.55 40.35
CA MET A 1 -3.37 14.14 38.93
C MET A 1 -3.05 12.63 38.86
N SER A 2 -3.92 11.75 39.38
CA SER A 2 -3.68 10.29 39.46
C SER A 2 -4.88 9.42 39.07
N ALA A 3 -6.08 10.00 38.91
CA ALA A 3 -7.26 9.23 38.50
C ALA A 3 -7.28 8.89 36.99
N ASN A 4 -6.44 9.53 36.17
CA ASN A 4 -6.35 9.28 34.72
C ASN A 4 -5.32 8.20 34.34
N SER A 5 -4.36 7.87 35.20
CA SER A 5 -3.33 6.86 34.92
C SER A 5 -3.88 5.43 35.01
N ASP A 6 -4.76 5.17 35.99
CA ASP A 6 -5.25 3.80 36.26
C ASP A 6 -6.37 3.38 35.28
N ALA A 7 -7.17 4.35 34.81
CA ALA A 7 -8.14 4.14 33.72
C ALA A 7 -7.44 3.88 32.37
N GLN A 8 -6.27 4.48 32.15
CA GLN A 8 -5.48 4.33 30.93
C GLN A 8 -4.73 2.98 30.88
N GLU A 9 -4.30 2.42 32.03
CA GLU A 9 -3.76 1.05 32.10
C GLU A 9 -4.83 -0.01 31.85
N SER A 10 -6.02 0.15 32.45
CA SER A 10 -7.12 -0.81 32.30
C SER A 10 -7.62 -0.92 30.84
N GLY A 11 -7.65 0.21 30.12
CA GLY A 11 -8.00 0.22 28.69
C GLY A 11 -6.93 -0.42 27.78
N ARG A 12 -5.64 -0.22 28.10
CA ARG A 12 -4.51 -0.75 27.33
C ARG A 12 -4.41 -2.28 27.43
N GLY A 13 -4.62 -2.85 28.61
CA GLY A 13 -4.64 -4.31 28.81
C GLY A 13 -5.75 -5.00 28.02
N LEU A 14 -6.95 -4.40 28.00
CA LEU A 14 -8.10 -4.92 27.26
C LEU A 14 -7.90 -4.86 25.74
N ASP A 15 -7.24 -3.82 25.24
CA ASP A 15 -6.89 -3.73 23.82
C ASP A 15 -5.84 -4.77 23.43
N ILE A 16 -4.79 -4.98 24.25
CA ILE A 16 -3.78 -6.03 24.01
C ILE A 16 -4.43 -7.41 23.98
N ALA A 17 -5.35 -7.70 24.91
CA ALA A 17 -6.09 -8.96 24.93
C ALA A 17 -6.95 -9.15 23.66
N LYS A 18 -7.61 -8.11 23.16
CA LYS A 18 -8.37 -8.16 21.89
C LYS A 18 -7.46 -8.40 20.68
N TRP A 19 -6.28 -7.78 20.65
CA TRP A 19 -5.29 -8.01 19.58
C TRP A 19 -4.72 -9.43 19.60
N LEU A 20 -4.49 -9.98 20.80
CA LEU A 20 -4.06 -11.37 20.96
C LEU A 20 -5.15 -12.35 20.48
N LEU A 21 -6.42 -12.08 20.81
CA LEU A 21 -7.57 -12.85 20.30
C LEU A 21 -7.68 -12.80 18.78
N VAL A 22 -7.48 -11.64 18.15
CA VAL A 22 -7.45 -11.50 16.68
C VAL A 22 -6.29 -12.32 16.07
N ALA A 23 -5.10 -12.26 16.67
CA ALA A 23 -3.96 -13.06 16.20
C ALA A 23 -4.24 -14.56 16.28
N VAL A 24 -4.84 -15.04 17.38
CA VAL A 24 -5.24 -16.44 17.54
C VAL A 24 -6.27 -16.85 16.49
N LEU A 25 -7.29 -16.03 16.24
CA LEU A 25 -8.30 -16.31 15.20
C LEU A 25 -7.69 -16.42 13.80
N LEU A 26 -6.71 -15.58 13.47
CA LEU A 26 -6.00 -15.65 12.18
C LEU A 26 -5.13 -16.90 12.07
N VAL A 27 -4.42 -17.28 13.14
CA VAL A 27 -3.64 -18.53 13.17
C VAL A 27 -4.55 -19.74 12.99
N VAL A 28 -5.71 -19.76 13.65
CA VAL A 28 -6.73 -20.82 13.49
C VAL A 28 -7.25 -20.87 12.05
N ALA A 29 -7.47 -19.72 11.40
CA ALA A 29 -7.86 -19.68 9.99
C ALA A 29 -6.79 -20.28 9.07
N ILE A 30 -5.50 -19.95 9.29
CA ILE A 30 -4.38 -20.45 8.49
C ILE A 30 -4.18 -21.96 8.69
N VAL A 31 -4.16 -22.41 9.94
CA VAL A 31 -3.95 -23.82 10.30
C VAL A 31 -5.14 -24.67 9.85
N GLY A 32 -6.37 -24.19 10.06
CA GLY A 32 -7.58 -24.85 9.55
C GLY A 32 -7.55 -24.95 8.02
N ASN A 33 -7.13 -23.90 7.32
CA ASN A 33 -6.98 -23.90 5.86
C ASN A 33 -5.91 -24.91 5.37
N TYR A 34 -4.86 -25.15 6.15
CA TYR A 34 -3.83 -26.15 5.84
C TYR A 34 -4.31 -27.59 6.10
N TYR A 35 -4.98 -27.83 7.23
CA TYR A 35 -5.42 -29.16 7.64
C TYR A 35 -6.61 -29.68 6.81
N TYR A 36 -7.58 -28.82 6.50
CA TYR A 36 -8.74 -29.17 5.67
C TYR A 36 -8.44 -29.08 4.15
N ARG A 37 -7.21 -29.42 3.73
CA ARG A 37 -6.80 -29.45 2.31
C ARG A 37 -7.52 -30.52 1.49
N GLU A 38 -8.00 -31.58 2.15
CA GLU A 38 -8.59 -32.76 1.50
C GLU A 38 -10.13 -32.67 1.31
N TYR A 39 -10.78 -31.61 1.80
CA TYR A 39 -12.22 -31.38 1.63
C TYR A 39 -12.55 -30.43 0.46
N ASN A 40 -13.82 -30.45 0.03
CA ASN A 40 -14.37 -29.62 -1.05
C ASN A 40 -13.99 -28.13 -0.92
N LEU A 41 -13.31 -27.59 -1.95
CA LEU A 41 -12.83 -26.21 -2.04
C LEU A 41 -13.85 -25.11 -1.62
N PRO A 42 -15.14 -25.17 -2.00
CA PRO A 42 -16.10 -24.11 -1.70
C PRO A 42 -16.39 -23.93 -0.20
N LEU A 43 -16.47 -25.04 0.55
CA LEU A 43 -16.83 -25.03 1.96
C LEU A 43 -15.72 -24.38 2.81
N ARG A 44 -14.46 -24.67 2.46
CA ARG A 44 -13.27 -24.08 3.12
C ARG A 44 -13.17 -22.58 2.85
N ALA A 45 -13.40 -22.15 1.62
CA ALA A 45 -13.36 -20.74 1.25
C ALA A 45 -14.36 -19.93 2.09
N ILE A 46 -15.60 -20.43 2.24
CA ILE A 46 -16.63 -19.78 3.06
C ILE A 46 -16.24 -19.76 4.54
N ALA A 47 -15.73 -20.87 5.09
CA ALA A 47 -15.30 -20.94 6.48
C ALA A 47 -14.15 -19.98 6.80
N VAL A 48 -13.14 -19.90 5.93
CA VAL A 48 -12.01 -18.97 6.10
C VAL A 48 -12.49 -17.52 5.99
N VAL A 49 -13.33 -17.21 5.00
CA VAL A 49 -13.91 -15.86 4.85
C VAL A 49 -14.73 -15.47 6.10
N ALA A 50 -15.51 -16.39 6.67
CA ALA A 50 -16.27 -16.14 7.88
C ALA A 50 -15.37 -15.86 9.09
N ILE A 51 -14.30 -16.64 9.30
CA ILE A 51 -13.34 -16.42 10.40
C ILE A 51 -12.60 -15.10 10.24
N VAL A 52 -12.18 -14.76 9.02
CA VAL A 52 -11.51 -13.49 8.72
C VAL A 52 -12.47 -12.31 8.92
N ALA A 53 -13.74 -12.44 8.53
CA ALA A 53 -14.75 -11.42 8.76
C ALA A 53 -15.00 -11.19 10.26
N LEU A 54 -15.07 -12.26 11.06
CA LEU A 54 -15.20 -12.16 12.52
C LEU A 54 -13.97 -11.52 13.16
N ALA A 55 -12.76 -11.91 12.74
CA ALA A 55 -11.52 -11.29 13.21
C ALA A 55 -11.47 -9.80 12.85
N GLY A 56 -11.90 -9.43 11.64
CA GLY A 56 -12.04 -8.04 11.21
C GLY A 56 -13.06 -7.26 12.03
N ALA A 57 -14.24 -7.85 12.34
CA ALA A 57 -15.25 -7.22 13.19
C ALA A 57 -14.74 -6.96 14.61
N VAL A 58 -14.03 -7.92 15.20
CA VAL A 58 -13.39 -7.77 16.52
C VAL A 58 -12.31 -6.69 16.48
N ALA A 59 -11.50 -6.66 15.42
CA ALA A 59 -10.46 -5.64 15.24
C ALA A 59 -11.04 -4.23 15.11
N LEU A 60 -12.16 -4.06 14.39
CA LEU A 60 -12.85 -2.78 14.24
C LEU A 60 -13.47 -2.26 15.55
N TRP A 61 -13.82 -3.15 16.48
CA TRP A 61 -14.31 -2.77 17.81
C TRP A 61 -13.21 -2.35 18.80
N THR A 62 -11.92 -2.52 18.46
CA THR A 62 -10.80 -2.02 19.27
C THR A 62 -10.66 -0.50 19.17
N VAL A 63 -10.00 0.13 20.16
CA VAL A 63 -9.74 1.59 20.16
C VAL A 63 -8.97 2.02 18.90
N LYS A 64 -8.00 1.20 18.46
CA LYS A 64 -7.25 1.41 17.21
C LYS A 64 -8.12 1.26 15.96
N GLY A 65 -9.08 0.32 15.96
CA GLY A 65 -10.03 0.14 14.86
C GLY A 65 -10.97 1.34 14.69
N LYS A 66 -11.48 1.90 15.78
CA LYS A 66 -12.28 3.13 15.76
C LYS A 66 -11.46 4.34 15.30
N ALA A 67 -10.21 4.45 15.73
CA ALA A 67 -9.30 5.49 15.25
C ALA A 67 -9.06 5.37 13.74
N ALA A 68 -8.79 4.17 13.22
CA ALA A 68 -8.63 3.94 11.78
C ALA A 68 -9.90 4.28 10.98
N LEU A 69 -11.09 4.00 11.52
CA LEU A 69 -12.36 4.41 10.91
C LEU A 69 -12.54 5.92 10.90
N ALA A 70 -12.13 6.62 11.96
CA ALA A 70 -12.12 8.08 12.01
C ALA A 70 -11.13 8.67 10.98
N PHE A 71 -9.90 8.16 10.93
CA PHE A 71 -8.91 8.52 9.91
C PHE A 71 -9.42 8.27 8.49
N ALA A 72 -10.11 7.15 8.24
CA ALA A 72 -10.69 6.87 6.92
C ALA A 72 -11.80 7.86 6.55
N ARG A 73 -12.59 8.34 7.53
CA ARG A 73 -13.59 9.40 7.31
C ARG A 73 -12.91 10.73 7.01
N GLU A 74 -11.89 11.11 7.77
CA GLU A 74 -11.09 12.32 7.55
C GLU A 74 -10.38 12.28 6.19
N ALA A 75 -9.79 11.14 5.81
CA ALA A 75 -9.18 10.93 4.51
C ALA A 75 -10.18 11.08 3.36
N ARG A 76 -11.45 10.66 3.53
CA ARG A 76 -12.50 10.93 2.52
C ARG A 76 -12.82 12.41 2.39
N ILE A 77 -12.78 13.16 3.48
CA ILE A 77 -12.98 14.62 3.45
C ILE A 77 -11.81 15.28 2.70
N GLU A 78 -10.58 14.82 2.95
CA GLU A 78 -9.39 15.34 2.27
C GLU A 78 -9.35 14.95 0.78
N MET A 79 -9.74 13.72 0.44
CA MET A 79 -9.87 13.28 -0.96
C MET A 79 -10.89 14.12 -1.75
N ARG A 80 -11.91 14.68 -1.09
CA ARG A 80 -12.84 15.62 -1.74
C ARG A 80 -12.21 16.98 -2.04
N LYS A 81 -11.12 17.34 -1.35
CA LYS A 81 -10.33 18.55 -1.64
C LYS A 81 -9.33 18.32 -2.76
N VAL A 82 -9.09 17.07 -3.16
CA VAL A 82 -8.27 16.76 -4.33
C VAL A 82 -9.04 17.18 -5.57
N ILE A 83 -8.62 18.32 -6.12
CA ILE A 83 -9.12 18.81 -7.40
C ILE A 83 -8.52 17.87 -8.45
N TRP A 84 -9.37 17.02 -9.03
CA TRP A 84 -8.95 16.22 -10.17
C TRP A 84 -8.69 17.13 -11.36
N PRO A 85 -7.51 17.02 -11.99
CA PRO A 85 -7.14 17.90 -13.08
C PRO A 85 -8.14 17.76 -14.22
N THR A 86 -8.51 18.89 -14.83
CA THR A 86 -9.28 18.86 -16.07
C THR A 86 -8.46 18.20 -17.17
N ARG A 87 -9.11 17.63 -18.20
CA ARG A 87 -8.39 17.02 -19.33
C ARG A 87 -7.39 17.98 -19.98
N GLN A 88 -7.69 19.28 -19.96
CA GLN A 88 -6.81 20.32 -20.51
C GLN A 88 -5.56 20.52 -19.63
N GLU A 89 -5.72 20.63 -18.31
CA GLU A 89 -4.59 20.74 -17.38
C GLU A 89 -3.68 19.50 -17.42
N ALA A 90 -4.29 18.31 -17.43
CA ALA A 90 -3.54 17.06 -17.52
C ALA A 90 -2.70 16.97 -18.80
N LEU A 91 -3.26 17.41 -19.94
CA LEU A 91 -2.53 17.45 -21.20
C LEU A 91 -1.42 18.50 -21.19
N HIS A 92 -1.65 19.68 -20.62
CA HIS A 92 -0.62 20.72 -20.51
C HIS A 92 0.58 20.22 -19.71
N THR A 93 0.36 19.65 -18.52
CA THR A 93 1.45 19.11 -17.70
C THR A 93 2.15 17.94 -18.39
N THR A 94 1.40 17.04 -19.04
CA THR A 94 1.98 15.91 -19.77
C THR A 94 2.84 16.38 -20.95
N LEU A 95 2.38 17.38 -21.72
CA LEU A 95 3.13 17.94 -22.84
C LEU A 95 4.41 18.65 -22.39
N ILE A 96 4.37 19.37 -21.27
CA ILE A 96 5.56 19.99 -20.67
C ILE A 96 6.60 18.91 -20.34
N VAL A 97 6.19 17.86 -19.61
CA VAL A 97 7.09 16.75 -19.25
C VAL A 97 7.60 16.05 -20.50
N ALA A 98 6.74 15.74 -21.46
CA ALA A 98 7.12 15.10 -22.72
C ALA A 98 8.14 15.93 -23.51
N ALA A 99 7.97 17.25 -23.57
CA ALA A 99 8.91 18.15 -24.24
C ALA A 99 10.28 18.15 -23.54
N VAL A 100 10.31 18.27 -22.21
CA VAL A 100 11.55 18.25 -21.43
C VAL A 100 12.28 16.91 -21.59
N THR A 101 11.55 15.79 -21.51
CA THR A 101 12.13 14.45 -21.71
C THR A 101 12.63 14.25 -23.13
N ALA A 102 11.92 14.74 -24.16
CA ALA A 102 12.36 14.68 -25.54
C ALA A 102 13.66 15.46 -25.78
N VAL A 103 13.78 16.67 -25.20
CA VAL A 103 15.00 17.48 -25.27
C VAL A 103 16.16 16.76 -24.59
N MET A 104 15.97 16.25 -23.37
CA MET A 104 17.01 15.49 -22.65
C MET A 104 17.44 14.23 -23.40
N SER A 105 16.48 13.48 -23.95
CA SER A 105 16.75 12.30 -24.77
C SER A 105 17.56 12.65 -26.02
N LEU A 106 17.28 13.79 -26.67
CA LEU A 106 18.00 14.22 -27.87
C LEU A 106 19.44 14.64 -27.54
N ILE A 107 19.64 15.34 -26.42
CA ILE A 107 20.97 15.74 -25.95
C ILE A 107 21.84 14.52 -25.66
N LEU A 108 21.31 13.55 -24.89
CA LEU A 108 22.02 12.32 -24.58
C LEU A 108 22.33 11.54 -25.86
N TRP A 109 21.34 11.31 -26.72
CA TRP A 109 21.53 10.61 -27.99
C TRP A 109 22.61 11.26 -28.88
N GLY A 110 22.63 12.59 -28.95
CA GLY A 110 23.66 13.32 -29.71
C GLY A 110 25.06 13.13 -29.12
N LEU A 111 25.20 13.25 -27.80
CA LEU A 111 26.47 13.06 -27.10
C LEU A 111 26.98 11.62 -27.26
N ASP A 112 26.13 10.63 -26.99
CA ASP A 112 26.45 9.21 -27.12
C ASP A 112 26.84 8.86 -28.56
N GLY A 113 26.10 9.38 -29.56
CA GLY A 113 26.41 9.17 -30.97
C GLY A 113 27.77 9.73 -31.39
N ILE A 114 28.15 10.92 -30.90
CA ILE A 114 29.47 11.51 -31.15
C ILE A 114 30.56 10.68 -30.46
N LEU A 115 30.37 10.30 -29.20
CA LEU A 115 31.32 9.49 -28.44
C LEU A 115 31.59 8.15 -29.13
N VAL A 116 30.56 7.44 -29.56
CA VAL A 116 30.69 6.16 -30.28
C VAL A 116 31.47 6.33 -31.58
N ARG A 117 31.20 7.40 -32.34
CA ARG A 117 31.90 7.67 -33.60
C ARG A 117 33.37 8.04 -33.37
N LEU A 118 33.66 8.77 -32.29
CA LEU A 118 35.03 9.12 -31.90
C LEU A 118 35.82 7.88 -31.45
N VAL A 119 35.22 7.05 -30.59
CA VAL A 119 35.84 5.82 -30.09
C VAL A 119 36.09 4.81 -31.22
N SER A 120 35.13 4.64 -32.12
CA SER A 120 35.30 3.76 -33.29
C SER A 120 36.36 4.27 -34.27
N PHE A 121 36.46 5.59 -34.48
CA PHE A 121 37.53 6.18 -35.30
C PHE A 121 38.91 5.94 -34.69
N ILE A 122 39.07 6.15 -33.38
CA ILE A 122 40.34 5.93 -32.67
C ILE A 122 40.72 4.44 -32.65
N THR A 123 39.75 3.55 -32.42
CA THR A 123 39.99 2.10 -32.36
C THR A 123 40.24 1.52 -33.75
N GLY A 124 39.57 2.03 -34.78
CA GLY A 124 39.74 1.60 -36.18
C GLY A 124 41.03 2.11 -36.85
N LEU A 125 41.69 3.13 -36.28
CA LEU A 125 42.99 3.62 -36.73
C LEU A 125 44.18 2.79 -36.23
N ARG A 126 43.93 1.78 -35.39
CA ARG A 126 44.94 0.85 -34.93
C ARG A 126 45.05 -0.31 -35.93
N PHE A 127 46.12 -0.27 -36.73
CA PHE A 127 46.68 -1.42 -37.46
C PHE A 127 46.95 -2.59 -36.50
#